data_AF-A0A8S3Y3A0-F1
#
_entry.id   AF-A0A8S3Y3A0-F1
#
_cell.length_a   1.000
_cell.length_b   1.000
_cell.length_c   1.000
_cell.angle_alpha   90.00
_cell.angle_beta   90.00
_cell.angle_gamma   90.00
#
_symmetry.space_group_name_H-M   'P 1'
#
loop_
_entity.id
_entity.type
_entity.pdbx_description
1 polymer ?
#
loop_
_entity_poly.entity_id
_entity_poly.type
_entity_poly.pdbx_seq_one_letter_code
_entity_poly.pdbx_strand_id
1 'polypeptide(L)'
;MPNTPFSSVKLSWGCCDGGSAHDAFLRCTNCKKVYHKSCLALPENQDMTESLYGWKCPLCTSKAPKSGKDDNMPVRNITVRGSKKQSYSPPCKSSDTPVTRDEVKEIVQTVIQKEMESLYNKISKSVLDTLNKQLKDVSEELSKMKESMEFMNAEFEECKMESLAMKKKL
;
A
#
# COMPACT_ATOMS: atom_id res chain seq x y z
N MET A 1 34.82 -29.02 -25.89
CA MET A 1 34.14 -27.98 -25.09
C MET A 1 33.26 -28.67 -24.06
N PRO A 2 33.51 -28.55 -22.75
CA PRO A 2 32.66 -29.17 -21.75
C PRO A 2 31.46 -28.25 -21.47
N ASN A 3 30.26 -28.72 -21.81
CA ASN A 3 29.00 -28.17 -21.34
C ASN A 3 28.89 -28.45 -19.84
N THR A 4 29.14 -27.43 -19.02
CA THR A 4 28.81 -27.49 -17.59
C THR A 4 27.29 -27.35 -17.44
N PRO A 5 26.61 -28.26 -16.72
CA PRO A 5 25.21 -28.05 -16.35
C PRO A 5 25.16 -26.81 -15.44
N PHE A 6 24.29 -25.85 -15.76
CA PHE A 6 23.98 -24.74 -14.87
C PHE A 6 23.53 -25.34 -13.53
N SER A 7 24.44 -25.34 -12.56
CA SER A 7 24.16 -25.65 -11.18
C SER A 7 23.01 -24.74 -10.75
N SER A 8 21.84 -25.32 -10.49
CA SER A 8 20.69 -24.60 -9.97
C SER A 8 21.08 -24.05 -8.60
N VAL A 9 21.50 -22.78 -8.57
CA VAL A 9 21.87 -22.10 -7.33
C VAL A 9 20.61 -22.05 -6.48
N LYS A 10 20.58 -22.88 -5.43
CA LYS A 10 19.48 -22.90 -4.47
C LYS A 10 19.45 -21.55 -3.76
N LEU A 11 18.53 -20.68 -4.18
CA LEU A 11 18.35 -19.38 -3.56
C LEU A 11 17.80 -19.57 -2.15
N SER A 12 18.45 -18.95 -1.16
CA SER A 12 17.96 -18.90 0.21
C SER A 12 17.14 -17.62 0.39
N TRP A 13 15.85 -17.79 0.64
CA TRP A 13 14.94 -16.69 0.90
C TRP A 13 15.05 -16.16 2.33
N GLY A 14 14.95 -14.85 2.49
CA GLY A 14 14.97 -14.16 3.77
C GLY A 14 13.61 -13.59 4.20
N CYS A 15 12.59 -13.68 3.35
CA CYS A 15 11.25 -13.12 3.58
C CYS A 15 10.15 -14.18 3.75
N CYS A 16 10.13 -15.23 2.94
CA CYS A 16 9.12 -16.29 2.98
C CYS A 16 9.71 -17.64 2.52
N ASP A 17 9.07 -18.74 2.90
CA ASP A 17 9.57 -20.10 2.65
C ASP A 17 9.28 -20.63 1.23
N GLY A 18 8.61 -19.84 0.39
CA GLY A 18 8.28 -20.21 -0.98
C GLY A 18 8.10 -18.97 -1.85
N GLY A 19 9.00 -18.79 -2.80
CA GLY A 19 8.92 -17.74 -3.82
C GLY A 19 9.04 -18.35 -5.21
N SER A 20 8.07 -18.07 -6.08
CA SER A 20 8.21 -18.35 -7.51
C SER A 20 9.30 -17.44 -8.07
N ALA A 21 10.15 -17.95 -8.97
CA ALA A 21 11.29 -17.21 -9.53
C ALA A 21 10.89 -16.04 -10.46
N HIS A 22 9.60 -15.68 -10.51
CA HIS A 22 9.04 -14.72 -11.45
C HIS A 22 8.91 -13.30 -10.87
N ASP A 23 9.08 -13.12 -9.55
CA ASP A 23 9.00 -11.81 -8.92
C ASP A 23 10.37 -11.12 -8.86
N ALA A 24 10.38 -9.80 -9.07
CA ALA A 24 11.58 -8.99 -8.90
C ALA A 24 12.10 -9.11 -7.46
N PHE A 25 13.38 -9.45 -7.31
CA PHE A 25 14.00 -9.71 -6.02
C PHE A 25 15.26 -8.88 -5.79
N LEU A 26 15.61 -8.69 -4.51
CA LEU A 26 16.85 -8.06 -4.06
C LEU A 26 17.69 -9.05 -3.26
N ARG A 27 19.01 -9.03 -3.49
CA ARG A 27 19.97 -9.85 -2.75
C ARG A 27 20.72 -8.98 -1.76
N CYS A 28 20.67 -9.35 -0.48
CA CYS A 28 21.44 -8.66 0.54
C CYS A 28 22.94 -8.91 0.35
N THR A 29 23.75 -7.86 0.29
CA THR A 29 25.21 -7.96 0.16
C THR A 29 25.88 -8.62 1.38
N ASN A 30 25.26 -8.50 2.55
CA ASN A 30 25.80 -9.03 3.81
C ASN A 30 25.41 -10.50 4.05
N CYS A 31 24.11 -10.82 4.20
CA CYS A 31 23.67 -12.18 4.51
C CYS A 31 23.43 -13.07 3.28
N LYS A 32 23.60 -12.53 2.06
CA LYS A 32 23.38 -13.23 0.77
C LYS A 32 21.97 -13.79 0.53
N LYS A 33 21.04 -13.59 1.47
CA LYS A 33 19.63 -13.95 1.32
C LYS A 33 18.91 -13.06 0.30
N VAL A 34 17.89 -13.64 -0.31
CA VAL A 34 17.05 -13.01 -1.34
C VAL A 34 15.71 -12.60 -0.73
N TYR A 35 15.19 -11.45 -1.16
CA TYR A 35 13.95 -10.86 -0.67
C TYR A 35 13.11 -10.41 -1.87
N HIS A 36 11.82 -10.75 -1.89
CA HIS A 36 10.91 -10.18 -2.88
C HIS A 36 10.79 -8.67 -2.66
N LYS A 37 10.72 -7.90 -3.75
CA LYS A 37 10.41 -6.47 -3.65
C LYS A 37 9.08 -6.24 -2.94
N SER A 38 8.07 -7.08 -3.19
CA SER A 38 6.76 -7.02 -2.53
C SER A 38 6.80 -7.29 -1.02
N CYS A 39 7.75 -8.12 -0.55
CA CYS A 39 7.93 -8.38 0.87
C CYS A 39 8.67 -7.25 1.60
N LEU A 40 9.32 -6.36 0.86
CA LEU A 40 9.97 -5.17 1.39
C LEU A 40 8.96 -4.04 1.20
N ALA A 41 8.47 -3.43 2.28
CA ALA A 41 7.55 -2.28 2.21
C ALA A 41 8.26 -1.01 1.69
N LEU A 42 8.89 -1.11 0.52
CA LEU A 42 9.60 -0.03 -0.15
C LEU A 42 8.58 0.81 -0.92
N PRO A 43 8.70 2.15 -0.88
CA PRO A 43 7.86 3.03 -1.66
C PRO A 43 8.06 2.76 -3.16
N GLU A 44 6.95 2.73 -3.90
CA GLU A 44 6.84 2.30 -5.30
C GLU A 44 7.70 3.12 -6.29
N ASN A 45 8.28 4.23 -5.84
CA ASN A 45 9.00 5.23 -6.65
C ASN A 45 10.53 5.26 -6.43
N GLN A 46 11.13 4.25 -5.81
CA GLN A 46 12.60 4.13 -5.85
C GLN A 46 13.00 3.31 -7.08
N ASP A 47 13.40 4.02 -8.14
CA ASP A 47 14.15 3.45 -9.26
C ASP A 47 15.49 2.89 -8.75
N MET A 48 15.44 1.65 -8.25
CA MET A 48 16.58 0.91 -7.70
C MET A 48 17.41 0.23 -8.79
N THR A 49 17.61 0.90 -9.92
CA THR A 49 18.53 0.43 -10.97
C THR A 49 19.99 0.80 -10.63
N GLU A 50 20.23 1.83 -9.82
CA GLU A 50 21.59 2.24 -9.41
C GLU A 50 22.09 1.61 -8.10
N SER A 51 21.22 0.98 -7.31
CA SER A 51 21.59 0.46 -5.97
C SER A 51 21.78 -1.06 -5.88
N LEU A 52 21.97 -1.76 -7.02
CA LEU A 52 22.15 -3.21 -7.06
C LEU A 52 23.42 -3.72 -6.38
N TYR A 53 24.44 -2.88 -6.19
CA TYR A 53 25.73 -3.30 -5.62
C TYR A 53 25.87 -3.11 -4.10
N GLY A 54 24.93 -2.40 -3.45
CA GLY A 54 25.08 -1.97 -2.06
C GLY A 54 23.97 -2.41 -1.10
N TRP A 55 22.87 -2.98 -1.60
CA TRP A 55 21.67 -3.19 -0.79
C TRP A 55 21.91 -4.16 0.39
N LYS A 56 21.52 -3.72 1.60
CA LYS A 56 21.53 -4.52 2.83
C LYS A 56 20.10 -4.68 3.33
N CYS A 57 19.72 -5.90 3.71
CA CYS A 57 18.39 -6.15 4.26
C CYS A 57 18.21 -5.46 5.62
N PRO A 58 16.97 -5.19 6.05
CA PRO A 58 16.69 -4.50 7.31
C PRO A 58 17.37 -5.14 8.54
N LEU A 59 17.48 -6.47 8.55
CA LEU A 59 18.15 -7.23 9.61
C LEU A 59 19.67 -7.05 9.63
N CYS A 60 20.29 -6.78 8.47
CA CYS A 60 21.72 -6.51 8.36
C CYS A 60 22.03 -5.03 8.59
N THR A 61 21.12 -4.14 8.22
CA THR A 61 21.26 -2.69 8.45
C THR A 61 21.14 -2.35 9.93
N SER A 62 20.20 -2.97 10.67
CA SER A 62 20.02 -2.73 12.11
C SER A 62 21.14 -3.27 12.99
N LYS A 63 21.92 -4.24 12.48
CA LYS A 63 23.08 -4.84 13.19
C LYS A 63 24.40 -4.11 12.95
N ALA A 64 24.45 -3.15 12.02
CA ALA A 64 25.64 -2.35 11.84
C ALA A 64 25.79 -1.43 13.07
N PRO A 65 26.94 -1.44 13.78
CA PRO A 65 27.20 -0.44 14.81
C PRO A 65 27.08 0.94 14.17
N LYS A 66 26.29 1.84 14.77
CA LYS A 66 26.21 3.25 14.36
C LYS A 66 27.62 3.83 14.48
N SER A 67 28.36 3.87 13.37
CA SER A 67 29.65 4.55 13.28
C SER A 67 29.39 6.05 13.38
N GLY A 68 29.45 6.59 14.59
CA GLY A 68 29.16 7.97 14.88
C GLY A 68 29.52 8.33 16.32
N LYS A 69 30.75 8.03 16.72
CA LYS A 69 31.42 8.62 17.88
C LYS A 69 32.93 8.59 17.62
N ASP A 70 33.40 9.65 16.99
CA ASP A 70 34.83 9.95 16.87
C ASP A 70 35.23 10.66 18.18
N ASP A 71 35.58 9.88 19.19
CA ASP A 71 36.06 10.35 20.50
C ASP A 71 37.55 10.77 20.43
N ASN A 72 37.90 11.63 19.48
CA ASN A 72 39.23 12.25 19.41
C ASN A 72 39.21 13.67 19.99
N MET A 73 39.11 13.78 21.32
CA MET A 73 39.61 14.97 22.03
C MET A 73 40.88 14.63 22.82
N PRO A 74 41.99 15.37 22.64
CA PRO A 74 43.22 15.12 23.35
C PRO A 74 43.08 15.56 24.82
N VAL A 75 43.46 14.67 25.73
CA VAL A 75 43.52 14.90 27.17
C VAL A 75 44.62 15.95 27.45
N ARG A 76 44.23 17.19 27.78
CA ARG A 76 45.14 18.17 28.40
C ARG A 76 44.93 18.18 29.90
N ASN A 77 45.92 17.67 30.63
CA ASN A 77 46.11 17.96 32.05
C ASN A 77 46.34 19.47 32.23
N ILE A 78 45.48 20.16 32.96
CA ILE A 78 45.75 21.52 33.47
C ILE A 78 45.38 21.58 34.96
N THR A 79 46.41 21.78 35.77
CA THR A 79 46.41 22.04 37.20
C THR A 79 45.88 23.44 37.55
N VAL A 80 45.01 23.47 38.57
CA VAL A 80 44.76 24.48 39.63
C VAL A 80 44.96 25.99 39.36
N ARG A 81 43.90 26.74 39.74
CA ARG A 81 43.78 28.14 40.22
C ARG A 81 43.17 29.17 39.25
N GLY A 82 42.09 29.80 39.71
CA GLY A 82 41.67 31.12 39.22
C GLY A 82 40.18 31.40 39.36
N SER A 83 39.73 31.87 40.52
CA SER A 83 38.40 32.46 40.71
C SER A 83 38.20 33.68 39.80
N LYS A 84 37.30 33.62 38.81
CA LYS A 84 36.47 34.79 38.41
C LYS A 84 35.39 34.45 37.38
N LYS A 85 34.19 34.97 37.71
CA LYS A 85 32.98 35.19 36.91
C LYS A 85 32.05 33.97 36.70
N GLN A 86 31.05 33.88 37.58
CA GLN A 86 29.74 33.34 37.21
C GLN A 86 29.19 34.19 36.06
N SER A 87 29.20 33.64 34.85
CA SER A 87 28.35 34.11 33.78
C SER A 87 26.91 33.74 34.14
N TYR A 88 26.08 34.73 34.47
CA TYR A 88 24.64 34.57 34.42
C TYR A 88 24.23 34.51 32.95
N SER A 89 24.35 33.33 32.36
CA SER A 89 23.66 33.00 31.12
C SER A 89 22.15 33.03 31.44
N PRO A 90 21.33 33.76 30.67
CA PRO A 90 19.88 33.64 30.80
C PRO A 90 19.52 32.17 30.62
N PRO A 91 18.62 31.58 31.43
CA PRO A 91 18.08 30.28 31.10
C PRO A 91 17.38 30.44 29.76
N CYS A 92 17.96 29.85 28.71
CA CYS A 92 17.25 29.63 27.46
C CYS A 92 16.00 28.83 27.84
N LYS A 93 14.85 29.51 27.84
CA LYS A 93 13.55 28.88 27.87
C LYS A 93 13.36 28.23 26.51
N SER A 94 14.05 27.13 26.25
CA SER A 94 13.57 26.17 25.26
C SER A 94 12.31 25.56 25.88
N SER A 95 11.17 26.19 25.62
CA SER A 95 9.85 25.67 25.96
C SER A 95 9.46 24.52 25.02
N ASP A 96 10.42 23.70 24.62
CA ASP A 96 10.15 22.48 23.90
C ASP A 96 9.88 21.42 24.97
N THR A 97 8.63 21.40 25.43
CA THR A 97 8.11 20.26 26.18
C THR A 97 8.39 19.00 25.37
N PRO A 98 9.10 18.00 25.93
CA PRO A 98 9.38 16.78 25.22
C PRO A 98 8.05 16.10 24.88
N VAL A 99 7.83 15.83 23.59
CA VAL A 99 6.63 15.14 23.11
C VAL A 99 6.41 13.89 23.95
N THR A 100 5.29 13.85 24.65
CA THR A 100 5.01 12.76 25.58
C THR A 100 4.54 11.52 24.83
N ARG A 101 4.77 10.34 25.40
CA ARG A 101 4.30 9.08 24.80
C ARG A 101 2.78 9.08 24.59
N ASP A 102 2.05 9.76 25.45
CA ASP A 102 0.59 9.81 25.38
C ASP A 102 0.10 10.76 24.29
N GLU A 103 0.79 11.89 24.04
CA GLU A 103 0.55 12.73 22.85
C GLU A 103 0.73 11.93 21.55
N VAL A 104 1.78 11.11 21.45
CA VAL A 104 1.99 10.26 20.26
C VAL A 104 0.84 9.27 20.07
N LYS A 105 0.36 8.64 21.15
CA LYS A 105 -0.78 7.70 21.07
C LYS A 105 -2.05 8.41 20.60
N GLU A 106 -2.32 9.59 21.15
CA GLU A 106 -3.51 10.38 20.79
C GLU A 106 -3.48 10.80 19.32
N ILE A 107 -2.32 11.27 18.84
CA ILE A 107 -2.12 11.60 17.41
C ILE A 107 -2.35 10.37 16.54
N VAL A 108 -1.75 9.22 16.88
CA VAL A 108 -1.90 7.98 16.11
C VAL A 108 -3.36 7.52 16.09
N GLN A 109 -4.03 7.55 17.24
CA GLN A 109 -5.43 7.15 17.34
C GLN A 109 -6.34 8.04 16.51
N THR A 110 -6.10 9.36 16.54
CA THR A 110 -6.84 10.34 15.73
C THR A 110 -6.64 10.11 14.24
N VAL A 111 -5.40 9.86 13.80
CA VAL A 111 -5.10 9.58 12.39
C VAL A 111 -5.78 8.29 11.94
N ILE A 112 -5.67 7.21 12.71
CA ILE A 112 -6.31 5.93 12.38
C ILE A 112 -7.82 6.10 12.28
N GLN A 113 -8.45 6.77 13.25
CA GLN A 113 -9.89 6.97 13.25
C GLN A 113 -10.35 7.76 12.03
N LYS A 114 -9.63 8.85 11.69
CA LYS A 114 -9.91 9.65 10.50
C LYS A 114 -9.76 8.86 9.19
N GLU A 115 -8.72 8.05 9.07
CA GLU A 115 -8.50 7.21 7.89
C GLU A 115 -9.56 6.10 7.79
N MET A 116 -9.98 5.51 8.91
CA MET A 116 -11.04 4.50 8.92
C MET A 116 -12.40 5.09 8.56
N GLU A 117 -12.75 6.27 9.07
CA GLU A 117 -13.97 6.99 8.68
C GLU A 117 -13.94 7.37 7.19
N SER A 118 -12.81 7.86 6.70
CA SER A 118 -12.59 8.15 5.28
C SER A 118 -12.78 6.91 4.41
N LEU A 119 -12.21 5.77 4.81
CA LEU A 119 -12.33 4.50 4.10
C LEU A 119 -13.78 3.99 4.12
N TYR A 120 -14.44 4.01 5.28
CA TYR A 120 -15.83 3.60 5.42
C TYR A 120 -16.76 4.42 4.53
N ASN A 121 -16.58 5.74 4.52
CA ASN A 121 -17.35 6.63 3.66
C ASN A 121 -17.11 6.36 2.17
N LYS A 122 -15.87 6.09 1.76
CA LYS A 122 -15.55 5.72 0.37
C LYS A 122 -16.19 4.39 -0.03
N ILE A 123 -16.11 3.38 0.82
CA ILE A 123 -16.71 2.06 0.55
C ILE A 123 -18.23 2.17 0.49
N SER A 124 -18.85 2.80 1.50
CA SER A 124 -20.30 3.01 1.55
C SER A 124 -20.80 3.72 0.30
N LYS A 125 -20.13 4.80 -0.10
CA LYS A 125 -20.45 5.52 -1.33
C LYS A 125 -20.28 4.66 -2.58
N SER A 126 -19.15 3.95 -2.70
CA SER A 126 -18.88 3.09 -3.86
C SER A 126 -19.92 1.97 -4.02
N VAL A 127 -20.36 1.36 -2.91
CA VAL A 127 -21.39 0.32 -2.91
C VAL A 127 -22.73 0.92 -3.33
N LEU A 128 -23.13 2.05 -2.76
CA LEU A 128 -24.38 2.74 -3.12
C LEU A 128 -24.39 3.16 -4.60
N ASP A 129 -23.29 3.72 -5.10
CA ASP A 129 -23.17 4.14 -6.50
C ASP A 129 -23.29 2.94 -7.45
N THR A 130 -22.68 1.80 -7.10
CA THR A 130 -22.77 0.56 -7.89
C THR A 130 -24.19 0.00 -7.89
N LEU A 131 -24.83 -0.07 -6.72
CA LEU A 131 -26.22 -0.55 -6.61
C LEU A 131 -27.19 0.34 -7.38
N ASN A 132 -27.07 1.66 -7.23
CA ASN A 132 -27.92 2.61 -7.95
C ASN A 132 -27.74 2.49 -9.47
N LYS A 133 -26.51 2.31 -9.94
CA LYS A 133 -26.23 2.10 -11.36
C LYS A 133 -26.90 0.81 -11.85
N GLN A 134 -26.67 -0.32 -11.18
CA GLN A 134 -27.26 -1.59 -11.60
C GLN A 134 -28.78 -1.59 -11.52
N LEU A 135 -29.36 -0.99 -10.48
CA LEU A 135 -30.82 -0.83 -10.39
C LEU A 135 -31.39 -0.02 -11.55
N LYS A 136 -30.68 1.04 -11.96
CA LYS A 136 -31.07 1.84 -13.12
C LYS A 136 -30.99 1.04 -14.41
N ASP A 137 -29.88 0.31 -14.62
CA ASP A 137 -29.67 -0.51 -15.81
C ASP A 137 -30.75 -1.61 -15.92
N VAL A 138 -31.03 -2.33 -14.84
CA VAL A 138 -32.10 -3.37 -14.78
C VAL A 138 -33.48 -2.76 -15.02
N SER A 139 -33.77 -1.59 -14.43
CA SER A 139 -35.03 -0.89 -14.64
C SER A 139 -35.24 -0.51 -16.11
N GLU A 140 -34.19 -0.07 -16.79
CA GLU A 140 -34.23 0.25 -18.22
C GLU A 140 -34.47 -1.01 -19.08
N GLU A 141 -33.79 -2.11 -18.77
CA GLU A 141 -34.03 -3.40 -19.44
C GLU A 141 -35.47 -3.90 -19.24
N LEU A 142 -36.03 -3.78 -18.04
CA LEU A 142 -37.42 -4.13 -17.76
C LEU A 142 -38.40 -3.26 -18.55
N SER A 143 -38.11 -1.97 -18.73
CA SER A 143 -38.92 -1.09 -19.57
C SER A 143 -38.93 -1.53 -21.03
N LYS A 144 -37.75 -1.84 -21.59
CA LYS A 144 -37.62 -2.36 -22.97
C LYS A 144 -38.33 -3.71 -23.15
N MET A 145 -38.23 -4.59 -22.15
CA MET A 145 -38.94 -5.87 -22.17
C MET A 145 -40.47 -5.67 -22.14
N LYS A 146 -40.95 -4.72 -21.33
CA LYS A 146 -42.37 -4.37 -21.28
C LYS A 146 -42.87 -3.85 -22.64
N GLU A 147 -42.14 -2.94 -23.27
CA GLU A 147 -42.47 -2.43 -24.61
C GLU A 147 -42.51 -3.55 -25.65
N SER A 148 -41.54 -4.47 -25.62
CA SER A 148 -41.53 -5.66 -26.48
C SER A 148 -42.74 -6.56 -26.25
N MET A 149 -43.13 -6.78 -25.00
CA MET A 149 -44.31 -7.57 -24.65
C MET A 149 -45.61 -6.91 -25.11
N GLU A 150 -45.74 -5.59 -24.96
CA GLU A 150 -46.88 -4.82 -25.45
C GLU A 150 -46.99 -4.90 -26.97
N PHE A 151 -45.88 -4.78 -27.69
CA PHE A 151 -45.81 -4.95 -29.13
C PHE A 151 -46.25 -6.36 -29.57
N MET A 152 -45.67 -7.41 -28.97
CA MET A 152 -46.04 -8.79 -29.29
C MET A 152 -47.52 -9.09 -29.00
N ASN A 153 -48.07 -8.54 -27.91
CA ASN A 153 -49.49 -8.69 -27.60
C ASN A 153 -50.39 -8.00 -28.64
N ALA A 154 -49.98 -6.84 -29.16
CA ALA A 154 -50.72 -6.14 -30.22
C ALA A 154 -50.76 -6.97 -31.51
N GLU A 155 -49.59 -7.44 -31.98
CA GLU A 155 -49.47 -8.31 -33.16
C GLU A 155 -50.27 -9.62 -32.99
N PHE A 156 -50.25 -10.20 -31.80
CA PHE A 156 -51.02 -11.41 -31.49
C PHE A 156 -52.52 -11.19 -31.62
N GLU A 157 -53.06 -10.09 -31.06
CA GLU A 157 -54.48 -9.79 -31.18
C GLU A 157 -54.87 -9.44 -32.62
N GLU A 158 -54.01 -8.78 -33.40
CA GLU A 158 -54.23 -8.53 -34.83
C GLU A 158 -54.35 -9.83 -35.63
N CYS A 159 -53.36 -10.72 -35.51
CA CYS A 159 -53.35 -12.03 -36.18
C CYS A 159 -54.59 -12.86 -35.82
N LYS A 160 -55.03 -12.80 -34.55
CA LYS A 160 -56.22 -13.50 -34.09
C LYS A 160 -57.49 -12.93 -34.71
N MET A 161 -57.59 -11.61 -34.86
CA MET A 161 -58.71 -10.96 -35.52
C MET A 161 -58.78 -11.31 -37.02
N GLU A 162 -57.64 -11.32 -37.71
CA GLU A 162 -57.57 -11.76 -39.11
C GLU A 162 -58.01 -13.21 -39.31
N SER A 163 -57.52 -14.12 -38.44
CA SER A 163 -57.89 -15.54 -38.45
C SER A 163 -59.40 -15.74 -38.28
N LEU A 164 -60.02 -15.01 -37.35
CA LEU A 164 -61.47 -15.03 -37.14
C LEU A 164 -62.24 -14.46 -38.35
N ALA A 165 -61.73 -13.41 -38.97
CA ALA A 165 -62.35 -12.82 -40.15
C ALA A 165 -62.30 -13.77 -41.36
N MET A 166 -61.20 -14.50 -41.56
CA MET A 166 -61.09 -15.52 -42.61
C MET A 166 -62.07 -16.67 -42.38
N LYS A 167 -62.19 -17.16 -41.14
CA LYS A 167 -63.13 -18.24 -40.80
C LYS A 167 -64.59 -17.89 -41.04
N LYS A 168 -64.98 -16.62 -40.92
CA LYS A 168 -66.36 -16.15 -41.19
C LYS A 168 -66.69 -16.02 -42.68
N LYS A 169 -65.70 -16.04 -43.56
CA LYS A 169 -65.87 -15.90 -45.02
C LYS A 169 -65.98 -17.24 -45.76
N LEU A 170 -65.74 -18.35 -45.06
CA LEU A 170 -65.91 -19.74 -45.51
C LEU A 170 -67.26 -20.27 -45.05
#